data_AF-B9TJH1-F1
#
_entry.id   AF-B9TJH1-F1
#
_cell.length_a   1.000
_cell.length_b   1.000
_cell.length_c   1.000
_cell.angle_alpha   90.00
_cell.angle_beta   90.00
_cell.angle_gamma   90.00
#
_symmetry.space_group_name_H-M   'P 1'
#
loop_
_entity.id
_entity.type
_entity.pdbx_description
1 polymer ?
#
loop_
_entity_poly.entity_id
_entity_poly.type
_entity_poly.pdbx_seq_one_letter_code
_entity_poly.pdbx_strand_id
1 'polypeptide(L)'
;MASSKALSTNVGHYKALTLAAQLAREQGDKARARRYETWARDLKRAINARLWLDDAGMYSSLTAPHFDGAPLHKFDWLGQSLAIVTGVADGARAQKILASYPHGPMGAPVIWPQQQDLPVYHNRAMWPFVTAYGLRAAIAGRNVAVADAAYDSLMRGAALNLSNMENLEWLSGQPLLLDEAHPNLIGPVINSKRQLWSVGAYLGMVVRDVFGVSTTRDGIEVKPFVTAKLRGGVFAAGDSIALYNLRLQGRAVNVKLRLPPVPAAGAGGYYAVERILVDGKPAASTIPWSALDAHSDIEVQLGKLVEGSAAIRRVNADPYAETPTVFGPREPRIDGVVRTGGATTVTIAPADRQAGITYNVYRDGKLVAANVPAGAWTDKDKGGACYA
;
A
#
# COMPACT_ATOMS: atom_id res chain seq x y z
N MET A 1 22.74 7.38 4.21
CA MET A 1 21.72 6.32 4.02
C MET A 1 22.27 4.93 3.67
N ALA A 2 23.57 4.72 3.38
CA ALA A 2 24.07 3.46 2.79
C ALA A 2 23.76 2.15 3.57
N SER A 3 23.47 2.22 4.88
CA SER A 3 23.12 1.07 5.71
C SER A 3 21.64 1.00 6.15
N SER A 4 20.80 1.97 5.74
CA SER A 4 19.36 1.96 6.00
C SER A 4 18.70 0.72 5.41
N LYS A 5 17.67 0.21 6.09
CA LYS A 5 16.86 -0.92 5.61
C LYS A 5 15.47 -0.44 5.22
N ALA A 6 15.09 -0.68 3.97
CA ALA A 6 13.79 -0.31 3.44
C ALA A 6 12.78 -1.47 3.52
N LEU A 7 11.53 -1.17 3.87
CA LEU A 7 10.44 -2.14 3.99
C LEU A 7 10.20 -2.89 2.67
N SER A 8 9.95 -2.14 1.59
CA SER A 8 9.58 -2.69 0.28
C SER A 8 10.66 -3.65 -0.26
N THR A 9 11.94 -3.31 -0.10
CA THR A 9 13.07 -4.17 -0.47
C THR A 9 13.08 -5.47 0.33
N ASN A 10 12.91 -5.39 1.66
CA ASN A 10 12.89 -6.59 2.52
C ASN A 10 11.69 -7.48 2.23
N VAL A 11 10.50 -6.90 1.98
CA VAL A 11 9.30 -7.64 1.57
C VAL A 11 9.52 -8.29 0.19
N GLY A 12 10.17 -7.61 -0.74
CA GLY A 12 10.58 -8.15 -2.03
C GLY A 12 11.49 -9.38 -1.88
N HIS A 13 12.52 -9.30 -1.03
CA HIS A 13 13.39 -10.43 -0.72
C HIS A 13 12.63 -11.58 -0.04
N TYR A 14 11.73 -11.30 0.88
CA TYR A 14 10.86 -12.32 1.47
C TYR A 14 10.07 -13.05 0.39
N LYS A 15 9.43 -12.32 -0.53
CA LYS A 15 8.67 -12.94 -1.61
C LYS A 15 9.57 -13.77 -2.53
N ALA A 16 10.74 -13.27 -2.89
CA ALA A 16 11.72 -14.01 -3.68
C ALA A 16 12.15 -15.32 -3.00
N LEU A 17 12.41 -15.30 -1.68
CA LEU A 17 12.76 -16.49 -0.92
C LEU A 17 11.62 -17.51 -0.87
N THR A 18 10.37 -17.07 -0.68
CA THR A 18 9.21 -17.99 -0.70
C THR A 18 9.01 -18.63 -2.07
N LEU A 19 9.23 -17.88 -3.15
CA LEU A 19 9.18 -18.40 -4.52
C LEU A 19 10.32 -19.38 -4.78
N ALA A 20 11.56 -19.03 -4.40
CA ALA A 20 12.71 -19.91 -4.55
C ALA A 20 12.53 -21.23 -3.78
N ALA A 21 11.95 -21.17 -2.57
CA ALA A 21 11.59 -22.35 -1.80
C ALA A 21 10.58 -23.24 -2.55
N GLN A 22 9.54 -22.64 -3.13
CA GLN A 22 8.55 -23.35 -3.93
C GLN A 22 9.18 -24.03 -5.15
N LEU A 23 9.94 -23.28 -5.96
CA LEU A 23 10.59 -23.81 -7.16
C LEU A 23 11.58 -24.93 -6.83
N ALA A 24 12.33 -24.81 -5.73
CA ALA A 24 13.24 -25.87 -5.26
C ALA A 24 12.48 -27.16 -4.91
N ARG A 25 11.29 -27.07 -4.29
CA ARG A 25 10.45 -28.25 -4.03
C ARG A 25 9.98 -28.92 -5.31
N GLU A 26 9.58 -28.11 -6.30
CA GLU A 26 9.10 -28.61 -7.60
C GLU A 26 10.21 -29.35 -8.35
N GLN A 27 11.47 -28.97 -8.16
CA GLN A 27 12.64 -29.65 -8.71
C GLN A 27 13.12 -30.85 -7.87
N GLY A 28 12.45 -31.17 -6.76
CA GLY A 28 12.86 -32.24 -5.84
C GLY A 28 14.03 -31.89 -4.90
N ASP A 29 14.54 -30.65 -4.93
CA ASP A 29 15.62 -30.16 -4.08
C ASP A 29 15.10 -29.74 -2.69
N LYS A 30 14.80 -30.76 -1.89
CA LYS A 30 14.26 -30.59 -0.52
C LYS A 30 15.21 -29.78 0.39
N ALA A 31 16.52 -29.88 0.18
CA ALA A 31 17.52 -29.20 0.99
C ALA A 31 17.51 -27.68 0.76
N ARG A 32 17.54 -27.24 -0.50
CA ARG A 32 17.44 -25.80 -0.82
C ARG A 32 16.06 -25.24 -0.47
N ALA A 33 14.99 -26.00 -0.70
CA ALA A 33 13.66 -25.61 -0.27
C ALA A 33 13.62 -25.27 1.23
N ARG A 34 14.09 -26.18 2.10
CA ARG A 34 14.17 -25.99 3.55
C ARG A 34 15.01 -24.76 3.94
N ARG A 35 16.15 -24.54 3.24
CA ARG A 35 17.03 -23.38 3.47
C ARG A 35 16.31 -22.06 3.18
N TYR A 36 15.71 -21.92 1.99
CA TYR A 36 15.03 -20.70 1.60
C TYR A 36 13.78 -20.42 2.44
N GLU A 37 13.02 -21.46 2.83
CA GLU A 37 11.92 -21.31 3.78
C GLU A 37 12.38 -20.78 5.13
N THR A 38 13.51 -21.28 5.63
CA THR A 38 14.08 -20.83 6.91
C THR A 38 14.45 -19.36 6.82
N TRP A 39 15.18 -18.96 5.79
CA TRP A 39 15.51 -17.55 5.56
C TRP A 39 14.27 -16.68 5.38
N ALA A 40 13.24 -17.13 4.66
CA ALA A 40 11.99 -16.39 4.52
C ALA A 40 11.29 -16.19 5.88
N ARG A 41 11.20 -17.24 6.70
CA ARG A 41 10.61 -17.15 8.04
C ARG A 41 11.41 -16.19 8.93
N ASP A 42 12.74 -16.26 8.90
CA ASP A 42 13.62 -15.43 9.70
C ASP A 42 13.51 -13.95 9.27
N LEU A 43 13.47 -13.69 7.96
CA LEU A 43 13.27 -12.36 7.40
C LEU A 43 11.90 -11.79 7.75
N LYS A 44 10.81 -12.57 7.64
CA LYS A 44 9.46 -12.12 8.08
C LYS A 44 9.48 -11.74 9.56
N ARG A 45 10.12 -12.54 10.43
CA ARG A 45 10.26 -12.19 11.85
C ARG A 45 11.07 -10.90 12.05
N ALA A 46 12.17 -10.72 11.33
CA ALA A 46 12.99 -9.52 11.41
C ALA A 46 12.23 -8.26 10.96
N ILE A 47 11.52 -8.31 9.83
CA ILE A 47 10.66 -7.20 9.36
C ILE A 47 9.65 -6.82 10.45
N ASN A 48 8.94 -7.82 10.97
CA ASN A 48 7.90 -7.64 11.98
C ASN A 48 8.42 -7.10 13.32
N ALA A 49 9.66 -7.43 13.69
CA ALA A 49 10.26 -6.98 14.94
C ALA A 49 10.95 -5.61 14.82
N ARG A 50 11.43 -5.24 13.63
CA ARG A 50 12.31 -4.07 13.45
C ARG A 50 11.62 -2.89 12.77
N LEU A 51 10.61 -3.14 11.96
CA LEU A 51 9.94 -2.09 11.17
C LEU A 51 8.53 -1.78 11.66
N TRP A 52 7.89 -2.65 12.45
CA TRP A 52 6.56 -2.39 12.97
C TRP A 52 6.58 -1.30 14.04
N LEU A 53 5.76 -0.27 13.87
CA LEU A 53 5.56 0.81 14.83
C LEU A 53 4.15 0.67 15.43
N ASP A 54 4.07 0.25 16.69
CA ASP A 54 2.79 -0.03 17.37
C ASP A 54 1.90 1.20 17.56
N ASP A 55 2.52 2.35 17.80
CA ASP A 55 1.86 3.66 17.95
C ASP A 55 1.24 4.15 16.63
N ALA A 56 1.91 3.88 15.50
CA ALA A 56 1.40 4.19 14.16
C ALA A 56 0.44 3.12 13.60
N GLY A 57 0.54 1.88 14.08
CA GLY A 57 -0.17 0.73 13.54
C GLY A 57 0.25 0.38 12.10
N MET A 58 1.49 0.70 11.73
CA MET A 58 2.03 0.56 10.38
C MET A 58 3.52 0.18 10.43
N TYR A 59 4.07 -0.27 9.31
CA TYR A 59 5.52 -0.45 9.19
C TYR A 59 6.21 0.84 8.80
N SER A 60 7.29 1.18 9.47
CA SER A 60 8.28 2.12 8.95
C SER A 60 8.76 1.72 7.56
N SER A 61 8.79 2.69 6.65
CA SER A 61 9.30 2.55 5.28
C SER A 61 10.81 2.36 5.27
N LEU A 62 11.52 3.00 6.19
CA LEU A 62 12.97 2.90 6.31
C LEU A 62 13.47 3.05 7.75
N THR A 63 14.56 2.35 8.07
CA THR A 63 15.31 2.63 9.30
C THR A 63 16.23 3.85 9.13
N ALA A 64 16.56 4.47 10.25
CA ALA A 64 17.70 5.38 10.35
C ALA A 64 18.98 4.71 9.80
N PRO A 65 19.89 5.50 9.19
CA PRO A 65 21.17 4.99 8.71
C PRO A 65 22.14 4.69 9.86
N HIS A 66 23.22 3.97 9.55
CA HIS A 66 24.47 3.77 10.31
C HIS A 66 24.37 3.78 11.84
N PHE A 67 24.59 2.62 12.45
CA PHE A 67 24.68 2.36 13.90
C PHE A 67 23.44 2.66 14.75
N ASP A 68 22.50 3.48 14.29
CA ASP A 68 21.20 3.66 14.95
C ASP A 68 20.22 2.56 14.54
N GLY A 69 19.71 2.59 13.29
CA GLY A 69 18.80 1.57 12.80
C GLY A 69 17.40 1.57 13.42
N ALA A 70 17.00 2.63 14.13
CA ALA A 70 15.64 2.81 14.61
C ALA A 70 14.66 2.92 13.42
N PRO A 71 13.46 2.35 13.53
CA PRO A 71 12.40 2.58 12.55
C PRO A 71 11.97 4.05 12.57
N LEU A 72 11.89 4.68 11.39
CA LEU A 72 11.43 6.06 11.26
C LEU A 72 9.91 6.12 11.10
N HIS A 73 9.28 7.19 11.59
CA HIS A 73 7.87 7.53 11.31
C HIS A 73 7.68 8.10 9.90
N LYS A 74 8.21 7.37 8.91
CA LYS A 74 8.07 7.60 7.48
C LYS A 74 7.46 6.34 6.90
N PHE A 75 6.37 6.48 6.17
CA PHE A 75 5.54 5.37 5.72
C PHE A 75 5.37 5.49 4.21
N ASP A 76 5.26 4.37 3.51
CA ASP A 76 4.93 4.36 2.09
C ASP A 76 3.84 3.32 1.78
N TRP A 77 2.89 3.69 0.93
CA TRP A 77 1.69 2.88 0.68
C TRP A 77 2.03 1.59 -0.06
N LEU A 78 3.05 1.63 -0.92
CA LEU A 78 3.49 0.46 -1.66
C LEU A 78 4.05 -0.62 -0.71
N GLY A 79 4.94 -0.25 0.20
CA GLY A 79 5.54 -1.12 1.20
C GLY A 79 4.51 -1.72 2.15
N GLN A 80 3.56 -0.91 2.62
CA GLN A 80 2.41 -1.39 3.41
C GLN A 80 1.60 -2.43 2.64
N SER A 81 1.24 -2.10 1.41
CA SER A 81 0.41 -2.96 0.55
C SER A 81 1.12 -4.27 0.22
N LEU A 82 2.42 -4.19 -0.13
CA LEU A 82 3.26 -5.36 -0.39
C LEU A 82 3.37 -6.26 0.84
N ALA A 83 3.52 -5.70 2.04
CA ALA A 83 3.57 -6.47 3.27
C ALA A 83 2.28 -7.28 3.48
N ILE A 84 1.11 -6.69 3.17
CA ILE A 84 -0.19 -7.39 3.25
C ILE A 84 -0.30 -8.48 2.18
N VAL A 85 -0.15 -8.12 0.90
CA VAL A 85 -0.40 -9.06 -0.21
C VAL A 85 0.59 -10.22 -0.27
N THR A 86 1.79 -10.06 0.29
CA THR A 86 2.78 -11.15 0.40
C THR A 86 2.62 -11.97 1.67
N GLY A 87 1.78 -11.53 2.62
CA GLY A 87 1.56 -12.20 3.90
C GLY A 87 2.67 -11.96 4.93
N VAL A 88 3.46 -10.90 4.82
CA VAL A 88 4.34 -10.44 5.92
C VAL A 88 3.50 -9.82 7.04
N ALA A 89 2.50 -9.03 6.67
CA ALA A 89 1.47 -8.48 7.53
C ALA A 89 0.17 -9.28 7.36
N ASP A 90 -0.23 -10.03 8.38
CA ASP A 90 -1.44 -10.85 8.36
C ASP A 90 -2.41 -10.45 9.49
N GLY A 91 -3.66 -10.92 9.36
CA GLY A 91 -4.71 -10.75 10.37
C GLY A 91 -4.87 -9.31 10.87
N ALA A 92 -4.69 -9.12 12.17
CA ALA A 92 -4.87 -7.85 12.84
C ALA A 92 -3.90 -6.74 12.36
N ARG A 93 -2.67 -7.09 11.95
CA ARG A 93 -1.73 -6.08 11.44
C ARG A 93 -2.18 -5.53 10.09
N ALA A 94 -2.67 -6.39 9.19
CA ALA A 94 -3.23 -5.94 7.92
C ALA A 94 -4.42 -4.99 8.14
N GLN A 95 -5.33 -5.31 9.07
CA GLN A 95 -6.44 -4.43 9.43
C GLN A 95 -5.98 -3.07 9.95
N LYS A 96 -5.01 -3.06 10.87
CA LYS A 96 -4.44 -1.81 11.42
C LYS A 96 -3.83 -0.94 10.32
N ILE A 97 -3.03 -1.52 9.43
CA ILE A 97 -2.41 -0.79 8.32
C ILE A 97 -3.48 -0.14 7.43
N LEU A 98 -4.49 -0.91 7.02
CA LEU A 98 -5.57 -0.42 6.15
C LEU A 98 -6.39 0.69 6.82
N ALA A 99 -6.59 0.61 8.14
CA ALA A 99 -7.30 1.63 8.91
C ALA A 99 -6.44 2.89 9.16
N SER A 100 -5.13 2.74 9.33
CA SER A 100 -4.21 3.82 9.75
C SER A 100 -3.63 4.63 8.60
N TYR A 101 -3.42 4.03 7.42
CA TYR A 101 -2.78 4.73 6.31
C TYR A 101 -3.73 5.81 5.74
N PRO A 102 -3.27 7.07 5.61
CA PRO A 102 -4.11 8.20 5.24
C PRO A 102 -4.66 8.08 3.81
N HIS A 103 -5.91 8.49 3.64
CA HIS A 103 -6.58 8.60 2.36
C HIS A 103 -7.17 9.99 2.17
N GLY A 104 -6.71 10.65 1.11
CA GLY A 104 -7.19 11.94 0.65
C GLY A 104 -8.54 11.86 -0.07
N PRO A 105 -9.06 13.01 -0.55
CA PRO A 105 -10.24 13.03 -1.43
C PRO A 105 -10.03 12.25 -2.73
N MET A 106 -8.79 12.15 -3.22
CA MET A 106 -8.46 11.52 -4.51
C MET A 106 -7.82 10.14 -4.37
N GLY A 107 -7.34 9.77 -3.17
CA GLY A 107 -6.77 8.47 -2.87
C GLY A 107 -5.65 8.55 -1.83
N ALA A 108 -4.90 7.46 -1.67
CA ALA A 108 -3.76 7.40 -0.77
C ALA A 108 -2.50 8.02 -1.41
N PRO A 109 -1.70 8.79 -0.66
CA PRO A 109 -0.42 9.27 -1.15
C PRO A 109 0.62 8.15 -1.15
N VAL A 110 1.64 8.25 -2.02
CA VAL A 110 2.74 7.28 -2.11
C VAL A 110 3.53 7.21 -0.82
N ILE A 111 3.84 8.36 -0.21
CA ILE A 111 4.52 8.46 1.09
C ILE A 111 3.66 9.22 2.10
N TRP A 112 3.95 9.02 3.38
CA TRP A 112 3.36 9.77 4.48
C TRP A 112 4.34 9.90 5.67
N PRO A 113 4.37 11.03 6.39
CA PRO A 113 3.76 12.32 6.03
C PRO A 113 4.44 12.94 4.81
N GLN A 114 3.86 14.02 4.27
CA GLN A 114 4.51 14.76 3.17
C GLN A 114 5.69 15.58 3.71
N GLN A 115 6.68 15.79 2.86
CA GLN A 115 7.85 16.60 3.15
C GLN A 115 7.61 18.04 2.68
N GLN A 116 7.97 19.00 3.53
CA GLN A 116 7.91 20.44 3.23
C GLN A 116 8.91 20.83 2.15
N ASP A 117 8.63 21.92 1.44
CA ASP A 117 9.51 22.56 0.44
C ASP A 117 9.93 21.65 -0.73
N LEU A 118 9.26 20.51 -0.93
CA LEU A 118 9.55 19.56 -1.99
C LEU A 118 8.43 19.54 -3.05
N PRO A 119 8.80 19.53 -4.35
CA PRO A 119 7.83 19.47 -5.42
C PRO A 119 7.08 18.14 -5.43
N VAL A 120 5.98 18.12 -6.18
CA VAL A 120 5.21 16.90 -6.38
C VAL A 120 6.03 15.91 -7.25
N TYR A 121 6.25 14.70 -6.76
CA TYR A 121 6.69 13.55 -7.59
C TYR A 121 6.45 12.22 -6.87
N HIS A 122 7.29 11.86 -5.89
CA HIS A 122 6.97 10.83 -4.91
C HIS A 122 6.27 11.46 -3.70
N ASN A 123 6.81 12.60 -3.24
CA ASN A 123 6.17 13.49 -2.30
C ASN A 123 4.90 14.09 -2.92
N ARG A 124 3.83 14.22 -2.12
CA ARG A 124 2.51 14.77 -2.49
C ARG A 124 1.82 14.07 -3.66
N ALA A 125 2.28 12.90 -4.07
CA ALA A 125 1.75 12.22 -5.23
C ALA A 125 0.96 10.97 -4.87
N MET A 126 0.02 10.64 -5.74
CA MET A 126 -0.68 9.39 -5.84
C MET A 126 -0.31 8.74 -7.17
N TRP A 127 0.07 7.46 -7.14
CA TRP A 127 0.49 6.72 -8.33
C TRP A 127 -0.46 5.56 -8.57
N PRO A 128 -1.10 5.43 -9.76
CA PRO A 128 -2.10 4.40 -10.00
C PRO A 128 -1.62 2.97 -9.72
N PHE A 129 -0.37 2.64 -10.03
CA PHE A 129 0.16 1.30 -9.74
C PHE A 129 0.26 1.02 -8.24
N VAL A 130 0.61 2.03 -7.43
CA VAL A 130 0.62 1.92 -5.96
C VAL A 130 -0.80 1.77 -5.45
N THR A 131 -1.75 2.54 -5.98
CA THR A 131 -3.18 2.42 -5.67
C THR A 131 -3.72 1.02 -5.97
N ALA A 132 -3.33 0.41 -7.08
CA ALA A 132 -3.74 -0.96 -7.42
C ALA A 132 -3.17 -2.02 -6.45
N TYR A 133 -1.95 -1.85 -5.93
CA TYR A 133 -1.47 -2.71 -4.84
C TYR A 133 -2.25 -2.48 -3.55
N GLY A 134 -2.60 -1.22 -3.25
CA GLY A 134 -3.48 -0.86 -2.14
C GLY A 134 -4.87 -1.49 -2.22
N LEU A 135 -5.46 -1.52 -3.42
CA LEU A 135 -6.72 -2.21 -3.68
C LEU A 135 -6.61 -3.71 -3.35
N ARG A 136 -5.56 -4.37 -3.82
CA ARG A 136 -5.32 -5.80 -3.52
C ARG A 136 -5.12 -6.05 -2.03
N ALA A 137 -4.41 -5.16 -1.35
CA ALA A 137 -4.25 -5.23 0.10
C ALA A 137 -5.60 -5.05 0.82
N ALA A 138 -6.43 -4.11 0.36
CA ALA A 138 -7.77 -3.88 0.89
C ALA A 138 -8.69 -5.09 0.69
N ILE A 139 -8.64 -5.74 -0.48
CA ILE A 139 -9.39 -6.97 -0.76
C ILE A 139 -8.92 -8.11 0.14
N ALA A 140 -7.60 -8.31 0.25
CA ALA A 140 -7.02 -9.32 1.14
C ALA A 140 -7.41 -9.10 2.62
N GLY A 141 -7.49 -7.83 3.04
CA GLY A 141 -7.98 -7.42 4.34
C GLY A 141 -9.50 -7.22 4.43
N ARG A 142 -10.29 -7.47 3.38
CA ARG A 142 -11.74 -7.20 3.37
C ARG A 142 -12.12 -5.80 3.87
N ASN A 143 -11.30 -4.80 3.58
CA ASN A 143 -11.55 -3.39 3.93
C ASN A 143 -12.21 -2.70 2.74
N VAL A 144 -13.53 -2.53 2.82
CA VAL A 144 -14.37 -2.01 1.76
C VAL A 144 -14.14 -0.52 1.55
N ALA A 145 -13.91 0.25 2.62
CA ALA A 145 -13.68 1.70 2.50
C ALA A 145 -12.38 2.03 1.75
N VAL A 146 -11.31 1.27 2.01
CA VAL A 146 -10.02 1.42 1.29
C VAL A 146 -10.16 0.91 -0.15
N ALA A 147 -10.85 -0.21 -0.37
CA ALA A 147 -11.10 -0.73 -1.73
C ALA A 147 -11.90 0.27 -2.57
N ASP A 148 -12.98 0.84 -2.02
CA ASP A 148 -13.79 1.86 -2.68
C ASP A 148 -12.99 3.13 -3.00
N ALA A 149 -12.11 3.57 -2.10
CA ALA A 149 -11.24 4.70 -2.36
C ALA A 149 -10.24 4.41 -3.51
N ALA A 150 -9.73 3.18 -3.59
CA ALA A 150 -8.82 2.78 -4.65
C ALA A 150 -9.53 2.62 -6.01
N TYR A 151 -10.73 2.03 -6.05
CA TYR A 151 -11.55 1.97 -7.27
C TYR A 151 -11.85 3.37 -7.79
N ASP A 152 -12.35 4.26 -6.93
CA ASP A 152 -12.62 5.64 -7.27
C ASP A 152 -11.39 6.35 -7.84
N SER A 153 -10.25 6.21 -7.17
CA SER A 153 -8.98 6.83 -7.55
C SER A 153 -8.54 6.41 -8.96
N LEU A 154 -8.54 5.10 -9.22
CA LEU A 154 -8.13 4.53 -10.52
C LEU A 154 -9.10 4.92 -11.64
N MET A 155 -10.41 4.85 -11.39
CA MET A 155 -11.43 5.20 -12.37
C MET A 155 -11.44 6.70 -12.68
N ARG A 156 -11.50 7.54 -11.64
CA ARG A 156 -11.52 9.00 -11.76
C ARG A 156 -10.24 9.53 -12.40
N GLY A 157 -9.08 9.04 -11.95
CA GLY A 157 -7.79 9.45 -12.47
C GLY A 157 -7.67 9.19 -13.97
N ALA A 158 -8.13 8.03 -14.45
CA ALA A 158 -8.14 7.73 -15.87
C ALA A 158 -9.17 8.56 -16.66
N ALA A 159 -10.39 8.68 -16.13
CA ALA A 159 -11.50 9.34 -16.80
C ALA A 159 -11.28 10.85 -16.97
N LEU A 160 -10.89 11.57 -15.92
CA LEU A 160 -10.72 13.02 -15.97
C LEU A 160 -9.49 13.46 -16.78
N ASN A 161 -8.48 12.60 -16.87
CA ASN A 161 -7.26 12.89 -17.62
C ASN A 161 -7.26 12.31 -19.05
N LEU A 162 -8.28 11.53 -19.40
CA LEU A 162 -8.37 10.77 -20.66
C LEU A 162 -7.08 9.95 -20.94
N SER A 163 -6.44 9.49 -19.87
CA SER A 163 -5.13 8.84 -19.89
C SER A 163 -4.86 8.14 -18.56
N ASN A 164 -4.20 6.98 -18.60
CA ASN A 164 -3.55 6.41 -17.43
C ASN A 164 -2.23 7.17 -17.18
N MET A 165 -2.33 8.31 -16.51
CA MET A 165 -1.18 9.13 -16.10
C MET A 165 -0.26 8.36 -15.14
N GLU A 166 1.03 8.69 -15.14
CA GLU A 166 2.03 8.08 -14.25
C GLU A 166 1.74 8.40 -12.78
N ASN A 167 1.43 9.66 -12.48
CA ASN A 167 1.16 10.14 -11.14
C ASN A 167 0.24 11.37 -11.18
N LEU A 168 -0.39 11.67 -10.04
CA LEU A 168 -1.31 12.79 -9.83
C LEU A 168 -1.00 13.39 -8.46
N GLU A 169 -1.22 14.68 -8.25
CA GLU A 169 -1.16 15.26 -6.90
C GLU A 169 -2.31 14.67 -6.05
N TRP A 170 -2.02 14.25 -4.81
CA TRP A 170 -2.86 13.32 -4.06
C TRP A 170 -4.15 13.93 -3.45
N LEU A 171 -4.21 15.25 -3.24
CA LEU A 171 -5.40 15.94 -2.72
C LEU A 171 -6.32 16.43 -3.83
N SER A 172 -5.74 16.97 -4.91
CA SER A 172 -6.44 17.59 -6.04
C SER A 172 -6.72 16.62 -7.18
N GLY A 173 -5.90 15.58 -7.34
CA GLY A 173 -5.99 14.63 -8.45
C GLY A 173 -5.50 15.20 -9.77
N GLN A 174 -4.86 16.38 -9.75
CA GLN A 174 -4.36 17.03 -10.95
C GLN A 174 -3.08 16.36 -11.46
N PRO A 175 -2.94 16.20 -12.78
CA PRO A 175 -1.73 15.66 -13.41
C PRO A 175 -0.60 16.69 -13.50
N LEU A 176 -0.91 17.95 -13.18
CA LEU A 176 -0.02 19.08 -13.01
C LEU A 176 -0.74 20.13 -12.15
N LEU A 177 -0.40 20.20 -10.87
CA LEU A 177 -0.82 21.25 -9.94
C LEU A 177 0.06 22.48 -10.16
N LEU A 178 -0.54 23.54 -10.69
CA LEU A 178 0.11 24.84 -10.91
C LEU A 178 0.01 25.69 -9.65
N ASP A 179 1.15 26.22 -9.20
CA ASP A 179 1.28 27.12 -8.05
C ASP A 179 2.25 28.26 -8.43
N GLU A 180 1.69 29.38 -8.90
CA GLU A 180 2.47 30.54 -9.34
C GLU A 180 3.17 31.26 -8.17
N ALA A 181 2.60 31.16 -6.96
CA ALA A 181 3.20 31.75 -5.76
C ALA A 181 4.42 30.95 -5.29
N HIS A 182 4.45 29.65 -5.55
CA HIS A 182 5.58 28.76 -5.23
C HIS A 182 5.99 27.89 -6.43
N PRO A 183 6.66 28.45 -7.45
CA PRO A 183 6.99 27.73 -8.67
C PRO A 183 7.82 26.45 -8.45
N ASN A 184 8.63 26.42 -7.39
CA ASN A 184 9.42 25.25 -6.99
C ASN A 184 8.59 24.10 -6.40
N LEU A 185 7.31 24.31 -6.11
CA LEU A 185 6.38 23.30 -5.58
C LEU A 185 5.42 22.74 -6.65
N ILE A 186 5.49 23.27 -7.87
CA ILE A 186 4.73 22.78 -9.02
C ILE A 186 5.08 21.32 -9.30
N GLY A 187 4.07 20.55 -9.69
CA GLY A 187 4.28 19.22 -10.23
C GLY A 187 2.99 18.42 -10.33
N PRO A 188 3.05 17.12 -10.65
CA PRO A 188 4.27 16.32 -10.69
C PRO A 188 5.36 16.80 -11.64
N VAL A 189 6.62 16.84 -11.20
CA VAL A 189 7.77 17.32 -12.01
C VAL A 189 8.08 16.41 -13.21
N ILE A 190 7.71 15.13 -13.10
CA ILE A 190 7.77 14.13 -14.17
C ILE A 190 6.43 13.40 -14.16
N ASN A 191 5.74 13.41 -15.29
CA ASN A 191 4.48 12.71 -15.46
C ASN A 191 4.27 12.25 -16.91
N SER A 192 4.10 10.94 -17.08
CA SER A 192 3.95 10.32 -18.39
C SER A 192 2.49 9.97 -18.71
N LYS A 193 2.05 10.26 -19.94
CA LYS A 193 0.76 9.75 -20.46
C LYS A 193 0.89 8.27 -20.78
N ARG A 194 -0.18 7.48 -20.56
CA ARG A 194 -0.23 6.04 -20.86
C ARG A 194 0.92 5.24 -20.26
N GLN A 195 1.32 5.58 -19.04
CA GLN A 195 2.45 4.93 -18.41
C GLN A 195 2.15 3.45 -18.14
N LEU A 196 3.04 2.55 -18.57
CA LEU A 196 2.73 1.11 -18.63
C LEU A 196 2.28 0.52 -17.29
N TRP A 197 2.89 0.93 -16.18
CA TRP A 197 2.46 0.48 -14.86
C TRP A 197 1.10 1.06 -14.43
N SER A 198 0.73 2.26 -14.89
CA SER A 198 -0.60 2.85 -14.66
C SER A 198 -1.67 2.23 -15.55
N VAL A 199 -1.33 1.90 -16.80
CA VAL A 199 -2.20 1.10 -17.69
C VAL A 199 -2.42 -0.29 -17.08
N GLY A 200 -1.35 -0.94 -16.65
CA GLY A 200 -1.40 -2.22 -15.95
C GLY A 200 -2.17 -2.15 -14.62
N ALA A 201 -2.14 -1.02 -13.92
CA ALA A 201 -2.94 -0.79 -12.72
C ALA A 201 -4.44 -0.83 -13.02
N TYR A 202 -4.88 -0.09 -14.05
CA TYR A 202 -6.29 -0.02 -14.43
C TYR A 202 -6.80 -1.36 -14.97
N LEU A 203 -6.05 -1.98 -15.90
CA LEU A 203 -6.40 -3.30 -16.42
C LEU A 203 -6.37 -4.37 -15.32
N GLY A 204 -5.41 -4.27 -14.40
CA GLY A 204 -5.31 -5.13 -13.22
C GLY A 204 -6.52 -5.00 -12.31
N MET A 205 -7.00 -3.78 -12.05
CA MET A 205 -8.23 -3.52 -11.29
C MET A 205 -9.44 -4.19 -11.94
N VAL A 206 -9.58 -4.09 -13.26
CA VAL A 206 -10.68 -4.75 -13.98
C VAL A 206 -10.55 -6.27 -13.90
N VAL A 207 -9.45 -6.83 -14.39
CA VAL A 207 -9.29 -8.28 -14.56
C VAL A 207 -9.17 -9.01 -13.21
N ARG A 208 -8.31 -8.53 -12.32
CA ARG A 208 -7.91 -9.25 -11.11
C ARG A 208 -8.77 -8.91 -9.90
N ASP A 209 -9.33 -7.71 -9.85
CA ASP A 209 -10.00 -7.22 -8.64
C ASP A 209 -11.53 -7.19 -8.83
N VAL A 210 -12.05 -6.57 -9.90
CA VAL A 210 -13.49 -6.62 -10.22
C VAL A 210 -13.92 -8.03 -10.65
N PHE A 211 -13.29 -8.58 -11.69
CA PHE A 211 -13.61 -9.94 -12.18
C PHE A 211 -12.92 -11.04 -11.38
N GLY A 212 -11.91 -10.70 -10.58
CA GLY A 212 -11.31 -11.65 -9.64
C GLY A 212 -10.39 -12.69 -10.27
N VAL A 213 -9.98 -12.53 -11.53
CA VAL A 213 -9.25 -13.57 -12.26
C VAL A 213 -7.75 -13.44 -12.01
N SER A 214 -7.13 -14.46 -11.42
CA SER A 214 -5.68 -14.53 -11.25
C SER A 214 -5.16 -15.90 -11.67
N THR A 215 -3.99 -15.95 -12.31
CA THR A 215 -3.35 -17.23 -12.65
C THR A 215 -2.66 -17.84 -11.44
N THR A 216 -2.69 -19.17 -11.38
CA THR A 216 -1.91 -19.99 -10.45
C THR A 216 -1.07 -20.98 -11.25
N ARG A 217 -0.28 -21.80 -10.55
CA ARG A 217 0.47 -22.88 -11.19
C ARG A 217 -0.47 -23.86 -11.91
N ASP A 218 -1.51 -24.30 -11.21
CA ASP A 218 -2.33 -25.45 -11.64
C ASP A 218 -3.63 -25.03 -12.34
N GLY A 219 -3.90 -23.73 -12.45
CA GLY A 219 -5.12 -23.21 -13.05
C GLY A 219 -5.29 -21.70 -12.87
N ILE A 220 -6.54 -21.27 -12.70
CA ILE A 220 -6.91 -19.90 -12.34
C ILE A 220 -7.66 -19.88 -11.00
N GLU A 221 -7.59 -18.75 -10.31
CA GLU A 221 -8.54 -18.38 -9.26
C GLU A 221 -9.52 -17.34 -9.80
N VAL A 222 -10.79 -17.48 -9.43
CA VAL A 222 -11.88 -16.54 -9.72
C VAL A 222 -12.48 -16.10 -8.38
N LYS A 223 -12.10 -14.91 -7.93
CA LYS A 223 -12.49 -14.31 -6.65
C LYS A 223 -12.86 -12.82 -6.84
N PRO A 224 -13.98 -12.51 -7.51
CA PRO A 224 -14.37 -11.12 -7.77
C PRO A 224 -14.61 -10.38 -6.46
N PHE A 225 -14.31 -9.09 -6.46
CA PHE A 225 -14.60 -8.20 -5.33
C PHE A 225 -15.43 -7.02 -5.81
N VAL A 226 -16.75 -7.12 -5.63
CA VAL A 226 -17.70 -6.06 -5.98
C VAL A 226 -18.29 -5.52 -4.68
N THR A 227 -18.07 -4.25 -4.41
CA THR A 227 -18.62 -3.55 -3.24
C THR A 227 -20.07 -3.10 -3.50
N ALA A 228 -20.83 -2.82 -2.43
CA ALA A 228 -22.14 -2.20 -2.55
C ALA A 228 -22.08 -0.88 -3.35
N LYS A 229 -21.01 -0.09 -3.15
CA LYS A 229 -20.78 1.16 -3.88
C LYS A 229 -20.54 0.94 -5.37
N LEU A 230 -19.68 0.00 -5.75
CA LEU A 230 -19.47 -0.34 -7.17
C LEU A 230 -20.76 -0.81 -7.83
N ARG A 231 -21.52 -1.68 -7.14
CA ARG A 231 -22.79 -2.20 -7.63
C ARG A 231 -23.84 -1.11 -7.82
N GLY A 232 -24.00 -0.21 -6.85
CA GLY A 232 -24.99 0.86 -6.87
C GLY A 232 -24.58 2.09 -7.68
N GLY A 233 -23.30 2.22 -8.03
CA GLY A 233 -22.77 3.29 -8.87
C GLY A 233 -22.42 2.79 -10.26
N VAL A 234 -21.17 2.40 -10.47
CA VAL A 234 -20.60 2.04 -11.79
C VAL A 234 -21.42 0.97 -12.51
N PHE A 235 -21.96 -0.01 -11.79
CA PHE A 235 -22.71 -1.12 -12.37
C PHE A 235 -24.22 -1.01 -12.21
N ALA A 236 -24.76 0.18 -11.85
CA ALA A 236 -26.17 0.36 -11.52
C ALA A 236 -27.13 -0.06 -12.64
N ALA A 237 -26.76 0.22 -13.89
CA ALA A 237 -27.63 0.06 -15.06
C ALA A 237 -27.88 -1.39 -15.52
N GLY A 238 -27.10 -2.35 -15.04
CA GLY A 238 -27.16 -3.74 -15.48
C GLY A 238 -27.41 -4.72 -14.34
N ASP A 239 -27.85 -5.93 -14.72
CA ASP A 239 -27.90 -7.11 -13.87
C ASP A 239 -26.65 -7.99 -14.01
N SER A 240 -25.74 -7.61 -14.90
CA SER A 240 -24.51 -8.36 -15.18
C SER A 240 -23.44 -7.49 -15.83
N ILE A 241 -22.19 -7.91 -15.66
CA ILE A 241 -21.01 -7.39 -16.38
C ILE A 241 -20.21 -8.55 -16.94
N ALA A 242 -19.49 -8.32 -18.04
CA ALA A 242 -18.72 -9.37 -18.71
C ALA A 242 -17.34 -8.89 -19.15
N LEU A 243 -16.36 -9.79 -19.02
CA LEU A 243 -15.02 -9.69 -19.58
C LEU A 243 -14.92 -10.76 -20.67
N TYR A 244 -14.73 -10.34 -21.92
CA TYR A 244 -14.65 -11.25 -23.05
C TYR A 244 -13.21 -11.48 -23.50
N ASN A 245 -12.94 -12.70 -23.99
CA ASN A 245 -11.72 -13.05 -24.70
C ASN A 245 -10.43 -12.79 -23.90
N LEU A 246 -10.46 -13.02 -22.57
CA LEU A 246 -9.27 -12.96 -21.75
C LEU A 246 -8.34 -14.13 -22.12
N ARG A 247 -7.14 -13.82 -22.61
CA ARG A 247 -6.17 -14.84 -23.06
C ARG A 247 -5.26 -15.28 -21.93
N LEU A 248 -5.32 -16.57 -21.57
CA LEU A 248 -4.55 -17.17 -20.48
C LEU A 248 -3.96 -18.51 -20.94
N GLN A 249 -2.63 -18.66 -20.93
CA GLN A 249 -1.96 -19.93 -21.31
C GLN A 249 -2.45 -20.50 -22.66
N GLY A 250 -2.63 -19.65 -23.68
CA GLY A 250 -3.12 -20.07 -25.00
C GLY A 250 -4.64 -20.29 -25.10
N ARG A 251 -5.38 -20.20 -23.99
CA ARG A 251 -6.84 -20.36 -23.93
C ARG A 251 -7.54 -19.00 -23.96
N ALA A 252 -8.79 -18.97 -24.41
CA ALA A 252 -9.68 -17.82 -24.30
C ALA A 252 -10.75 -18.07 -23.25
N VAL A 253 -10.89 -17.15 -22.31
CA VAL A 253 -11.88 -17.23 -21.24
C VAL A 253 -12.80 -16.01 -21.30
N ASN A 254 -14.10 -16.24 -21.27
CA ASN A 254 -15.08 -15.20 -20.99
C ASN A 254 -15.49 -15.33 -19.51
N VAL A 255 -15.67 -14.20 -18.83
CA VAL A 255 -16.14 -14.18 -17.44
C VAL A 255 -17.34 -13.25 -17.34
N LYS A 256 -18.48 -13.78 -16.94
CA LYS A 256 -19.70 -13.02 -16.68
C LYS A 256 -19.99 -13.01 -15.18
N LEU A 257 -20.11 -11.83 -14.58
CA LEU A 257 -20.63 -11.67 -13.23
C LEU A 257 -22.13 -11.35 -13.31
N ARG A 258 -22.97 -12.19 -12.71
CA ARG A 258 -24.36 -11.86 -12.40
C ARG A 258 -24.39 -11.03 -11.14
N LEU A 259 -24.89 -9.82 -11.25
CA LEU A 259 -24.97 -8.85 -10.18
C LEU A 259 -26.30 -9.01 -9.43
N PRO A 260 -26.32 -8.86 -8.10
CA PRO A 260 -27.55 -8.85 -7.33
C PRO A 260 -28.35 -7.56 -7.64
N PRO A 261 -29.57 -7.37 -7.11
CA PRO A 261 -30.27 -6.09 -7.19
C PRO A 261 -29.42 -4.92 -6.68
N VAL A 262 -29.68 -3.72 -7.21
CA VAL A 262 -29.04 -2.49 -6.71
C VAL A 262 -29.31 -2.37 -5.21
N PRO A 263 -28.28 -2.17 -4.37
CA PRO A 263 -28.48 -2.06 -2.94
C PRO A 263 -29.20 -0.75 -2.58
N ALA A 264 -29.84 -0.73 -1.41
CA ALA A 264 -30.39 0.50 -0.85
C ALA A 264 -29.29 1.55 -0.66
N ALA A 265 -29.67 2.84 -0.73
CA ALA A 265 -28.76 3.94 -0.49
C ALA A 265 -28.09 3.80 0.89
N GLY A 266 -26.77 3.98 0.95
CA GLY A 266 -25.98 3.86 2.18
C GLY A 266 -25.63 2.43 2.60
N ALA A 267 -26.04 1.40 1.86
CA ALA A 267 -25.57 0.03 2.12
C ALA A 267 -24.05 -0.08 1.96
N GLY A 268 -23.39 -0.74 2.91
CA GLY A 268 -21.96 -0.99 2.92
C GLY A 268 -21.64 -2.49 2.86
N GLY A 269 -20.41 -2.83 2.47
CA GLY A 269 -19.96 -4.22 2.34
C GLY A 269 -19.57 -4.60 0.92
N TYR A 270 -19.34 -5.90 0.73
CA TYR A 270 -19.03 -6.50 -0.57
C TYR A 270 -19.84 -7.77 -0.78
N TYR A 271 -20.08 -8.15 -2.04
CA TYR A 271 -20.92 -9.30 -2.35
C TYR A 271 -20.12 -10.60 -2.28
N ALA A 272 -20.67 -11.61 -1.58
CA ALA A 272 -20.13 -12.95 -1.61
C ALA A 272 -20.35 -13.60 -2.98
N VAL A 273 -19.44 -14.50 -3.37
CA VAL A 273 -19.68 -15.41 -4.48
C VAL A 273 -20.62 -16.51 -3.99
N GLU A 274 -21.77 -16.66 -4.64
CA GLU A 274 -22.75 -17.70 -4.35
C GLU A 274 -22.47 -18.97 -5.16
N ARG A 275 -22.18 -18.80 -6.45
CA ARG A 275 -21.95 -19.93 -7.37
C ARG A 275 -21.00 -19.54 -8.49
N ILE A 276 -20.17 -20.48 -8.91
CA ILE A 276 -19.35 -20.39 -10.12
C ILE A 276 -19.72 -21.56 -11.03
N LEU A 277 -19.93 -21.28 -12.31
CA LEU A 277 -20.12 -22.26 -13.37
C LEU A 277 -18.99 -22.10 -14.39
N VAL A 278 -18.43 -23.21 -14.86
CA VAL A 278 -17.53 -23.28 -16.01
C VAL A 278 -18.23 -24.11 -17.07
N ASP A 279 -18.52 -23.50 -18.23
CA ASP A 279 -19.22 -24.15 -19.34
C ASP A 279 -20.54 -24.81 -18.88
N GLY A 280 -21.28 -24.08 -18.02
CA GLY A 280 -22.56 -24.51 -17.44
C GLY A 280 -22.46 -25.48 -16.25
N LYS A 281 -21.27 -25.97 -15.90
CA LYS A 281 -21.07 -26.95 -14.82
C LYS A 281 -20.57 -26.28 -13.53
N PRO A 282 -21.08 -26.66 -12.35
CA PRO A 282 -20.59 -26.14 -11.07
C PRO A 282 -19.07 -26.32 -10.91
N ALA A 283 -18.40 -25.27 -10.45
CA ALA A 283 -16.97 -25.25 -10.21
C ALA A 283 -16.63 -24.54 -8.89
N ALA A 284 -15.47 -24.87 -8.33
CA ALA A 284 -14.89 -24.13 -7.21
C ALA A 284 -14.28 -22.79 -7.71
N SER A 285 -13.91 -21.91 -6.77
CA SER A 285 -13.19 -20.67 -7.09
C SER A 285 -11.79 -20.90 -7.65
N THR A 286 -11.22 -22.08 -7.45
CA THR A 286 -9.96 -22.50 -8.06
C THR A 286 -10.29 -23.48 -9.17
N ILE A 287 -10.04 -23.09 -10.42
CA ILE A 287 -10.39 -23.84 -11.61
C ILE A 287 -9.09 -24.35 -12.23
N PRO A 288 -8.86 -25.68 -12.28
CA PRO A 288 -7.64 -26.22 -12.84
C PRO A 288 -7.57 -26.00 -14.35
N TRP A 289 -6.37 -25.94 -14.92
CA TRP A 289 -6.18 -25.79 -16.37
C TRP A 289 -6.85 -26.90 -17.18
N SER A 290 -7.01 -28.10 -16.60
CA SER A 290 -7.67 -29.24 -17.22
C SER A 290 -9.20 -29.10 -17.30
N ALA A 291 -9.79 -28.16 -16.57
CA ALA A 291 -11.22 -27.87 -16.60
C ALA A 291 -11.59 -26.70 -17.53
N LEU A 292 -10.60 -26.13 -18.23
CA LEU A 292 -10.79 -25.09 -19.23
C LEU A 292 -10.50 -25.67 -20.60
N ASP A 293 -11.36 -25.41 -21.58
CA ASP A 293 -11.17 -25.78 -22.97
C ASP A 293 -10.36 -24.72 -23.72
N ALA A 294 -10.27 -24.80 -25.06
CA ALA A 294 -9.66 -23.75 -25.87
C ALA A 294 -10.43 -22.42 -25.72
N HIS A 295 -11.75 -22.54 -25.55
CA HIS A 295 -12.69 -21.48 -25.25
C HIS A 295 -13.59 -21.94 -24.09
N SER A 296 -13.64 -21.17 -23.01
CA SER A 296 -14.53 -21.46 -21.87
C SER A 296 -15.27 -20.21 -21.40
N ASP A 297 -16.52 -20.41 -20.99
CA ASP A 297 -17.38 -19.42 -20.39
C ASP A 297 -17.48 -19.66 -18.88
N ILE A 298 -17.08 -18.67 -18.08
CA ILE A 298 -17.19 -18.67 -16.63
C ILE A 298 -18.33 -17.75 -16.22
N GLU A 299 -19.36 -18.28 -15.58
CA GLU A 299 -20.44 -17.48 -14.99
C GLU A 299 -20.30 -17.49 -13.46
N VAL A 300 -20.24 -16.30 -12.87
CA VAL A 300 -20.19 -16.10 -11.41
C VAL A 300 -21.46 -15.42 -10.94
N GLN A 301 -22.22 -16.10 -10.09
CA GLN A 301 -23.36 -15.52 -9.39
C GLN A 301 -22.87 -14.86 -8.10
N LEU A 302 -23.02 -13.54 -8.01
CA LEU A 302 -22.86 -12.82 -6.76
C LEU A 302 -24.13 -12.95 -5.93
N GLY A 303 -23.97 -13.25 -4.65
CA GLY A 303 -25.06 -13.50 -3.70
C GLY A 303 -25.28 -12.32 -2.75
N LYS A 304 -25.43 -12.63 -1.46
CA LYS A 304 -25.71 -11.64 -0.43
C LYS A 304 -24.53 -10.70 -0.16
N LEU A 305 -24.88 -9.51 0.33
CA LEU A 305 -23.91 -8.56 0.86
C LEU A 305 -23.30 -9.11 2.16
N VAL A 306 -21.99 -8.99 2.27
CA VAL A 306 -21.18 -9.37 3.43
C VAL A 306 -20.51 -8.13 3.98
N GLU A 307 -20.49 -8.04 5.31
CA GLU A 307 -19.80 -6.97 6.01
C GLU A 307 -18.30 -7.02 5.74
N GLY A 308 -17.72 -5.85 5.44
CA GLY A 308 -16.29 -5.64 5.40
C GLY A 308 -15.94 -4.42 6.24
N SER A 309 -14.68 -4.29 6.61
CA SER A 309 -14.23 -3.15 7.41
C SER A 309 -14.46 -1.85 6.64
N ALA A 310 -15.07 -0.86 7.31
CA ALA A 310 -15.20 0.50 6.81
C ALA A 310 -14.16 1.45 7.43
N ALA A 311 -13.23 0.92 8.24
CA ALA A 311 -12.22 1.72 8.92
C ALA A 311 -11.21 2.28 7.92
N ILE A 312 -11.08 3.61 7.88
CA ILE A 312 -10.15 4.32 7.01
C ILE A 312 -9.80 5.67 7.63
N ARG A 313 -8.52 6.02 7.64
CA ARG A 313 -8.07 7.35 8.04
C ARG A 313 -8.28 8.33 6.89
N ARG A 314 -9.30 9.18 6.99
CA ARG A 314 -9.50 10.28 6.05
C ARG A 314 -8.65 11.48 6.44
N VAL A 315 -7.99 12.07 5.44
CA VAL A 315 -7.23 13.31 5.59
C VAL A 315 -7.65 14.25 4.46
N ASN A 316 -7.88 15.52 4.77
CA ASN A 316 -8.13 16.53 3.75
C ASN A 316 -7.43 17.83 4.16
N ALA A 317 -6.93 18.57 3.18
CA ALA A 317 -6.30 19.86 3.35
C ALA A 317 -6.39 20.63 2.03
N ASP A 318 -6.08 21.92 2.08
CA ASP A 318 -5.85 22.69 0.86
C ASP A 318 -4.58 22.17 0.15
N PRO A 319 -4.64 21.73 -1.12
CA PRO A 319 -3.48 21.27 -1.87
C PRO A 319 -2.36 22.31 -2.00
N TYR A 320 -2.65 23.60 -1.79
CA TYR A 320 -1.70 24.71 -1.85
C TYR A 320 -1.09 25.09 -0.50
N ALA A 321 -1.53 24.47 0.60
CA ALA A 321 -1.07 24.83 1.94
C ALA A 321 -0.22 23.72 2.59
N GLU A 322 0.97 24.07 3.06
CA GLU A 322 1.78 23.19 3.92
C GLU A 322 1.26 23.22 5.37
N THR A 323 0.41 22.27 5.72
CA THR A 323 -0.20 22.17 7.05
C THR A 323 0.31 20.95 7.82
N PRO A 324 0.42 21.01 9.17
CA PRO A 324 0.81 19.86 10.00
C PRO A 324 -0.14 18.66 9.89
N THR A 325 -1.33 18.86 9.33
CA THR A 325 -2.29 17.79 9.03
C THR A 325 -1.75 16.82 7.99
N VAL A 326 -0.94 17.30 7.03
CA VAL A 326 -0.45 16.56 5.86
C VAL A 326 1.07 16.44 5.84
N PHE A 327 1.76 17.50 6.27
CA PHE A 327 3.21 17.61 6.22
C PHE A 327 3.81 17.28 7.58
N GLY A 328 4.90 16.51 7.56
CA GLY A 328 5.72 16.30 8.73
C GLY A 328 6.56 17.54 9.04
N PRO A 329 7.16 17.62 10.24
CA PRO A 329 8.19 18.62 10.51
C PRO A 329 9.39 18.41 9.58
N ARG A 330 10.20 19.45 9.38
CA ARG A 330 11.51 19.29 8.70
C ARG A 330 12.40 18.31 9.47
N GLU A 331 13.38 17.73 8.78
CA GLU A 331 14.28 16.74 9.39
C GLU A 331 14.98 17.34 10.62
N PRO A 332 14.98 16.62 11.76
CA PRO A 332 15.66 17.09 12.96
C PRO A 332 17.17 17.21 12.72
N ARG A 333 17.80 18.16 13.42
CA ARG A 333 19.24 18.37 13.36
C ARG A 333 19.83 18.38 14.76
N ILE A 334 20.96 17.70 14.92
CA ILE A 334 21.82 17.81 16.09
C ILE A 334 22.89 18.85 15.78
N ASP A 335 22.86 19.98 16.49
CA ASP A 335 23.81 21.09 16.30
C ASP A 335 25.08 20.91 17.14
N GLY A 336 25.05 20.04 18.16
CA GLY A 336 26.24 19.75 18.96
C GLY A 336 26.09 18.52 19.83
N VAL A 337 27.22 17.86 20.07
CA VAL A 337 27.34 16.77 21.06
C VAL A 337 28.57 17.07 21.92
N VAL A 338 28.36 17.28 23.21
CA VAL A 338 29.42 17.62 24.18
C VAL A 338 29.43 16.60 25.30
N ARG A 339 30.60 16.04 25.60
CA ARG A 339 30.76 15.07 26.67
C ARG A 339 31.54 15.67 27.84
N THR A 340 30.91 15.72 29.02
CA THR A 340 31.51 16.28 30.23
C THR A 340 31.17 15.41 31.43
N GLY A 341 32.18 15.03 32.24
CA GLY A 341 31.95 14.29 33.50
C GLY A 341 31.27 12.92 33.34
N GLY A 342 31.36 12.30 32.16
CA GLY A 342 30.70 11.03 31.86
C GLY A 342 29.23 11.14 31.45
N ALA A 343 28.70 12.36 31.28
CA ALA A 343 27.41 12.61 30.64
C ALA A 343 27.63 13.19 29.23
N THR A 344 26.68 12.92 28.33
CA THR A 344 26.70 13.44 26.96
C THR A 344 25.51 14.36 26.76
N THR A 345 25.78 15.64 26.46
CA THR A 345 24.75 16.61 26.10
C THR A 345 24.61 16.69 24.59
N VAL A 346 23.40 16.43 24.10
CA VAL A 346 22.99 16.56 22.70
C VAL A 346 22.18 17.84 22.57
N THR A 347 22.61 18.75 21.70
CA THR A 347 21.88 19.99 21.40
C THR A 347 21.08 19.80 20.12
N ILE A 348 19.76 19.82 20.27
CA ILE A 348 18.79 19.63 19.18
C ILE A 348 18.39 21.00 18.63
N ALA A 349 18.58 21.21 17.33
CA ALA A 349 18.13 22.41 16.65
C ALA A 349 16.61 22.40 16.47
N PRO A 350 15.92 23.56 16.60
CA PRO A 350 14.54 23.66 16.16
C PRO A 350 14.46 23.38 14.66
N ALA A 351 13.61 22.42 14.27
CA ALA A 351 13.46 21.96 12.90
C ALA A 351 12.70 22.99 12.07
N ASP A 352 11.66 23.59 12.68
CA ASP A 352 10.82 24.62 12.09
C ASP A 352 10.59 25.78 13.06
N ARG A 353 10.05 26.88 12.55
CA ARG A 353 9.58 28.02 13.37
C ARG A 353 8.22 27.75 14.04
N GLN A 354 7.58 26.61 13.75
CA GLN A 354 6.31 26.24 14.34
C GLN A 354 6.47 25.85 15.81
N ALA A 355 5.59 26.37 16.66
CA ALA A 355 5.51 25.98 18.06
C ALA A 355 4.98 24.54 18.19
N GLY A 356 5.44 23.83 19.23
CA GLY A 356 4.90 22.50 19.60
C GLY A 356 5.60 21.29 18.99
N ILE A 357 6.68 21.47 18.22
CA ILE A 357 7.52 20.36 17.77
C ILE A 357 8.31 19.83 18.96
N THR A 358 8.27 18.51 19.13
CA THR A 358 9.07 17.78 20.11
C THR A 358 9.82 16.64 19.44
N TYR A 359 10.87 16.15 20.09
CA TYR A 359 11.83 15.24 19.54
C TYR A 359 11.90 13.97 20.37
N ASN A 360 11.95 12.84 19.67
CA ASN A 360 12.31 11.56 20.25
C ASN A 360 13.81 11.38 20.03
N VAL A 361 14.55 11.15 21.10
CA VAL A 361 16.00 10.95 21.06
C VAL A 361 16.29 9.47 21.11
N TYR A 362 16.99 8.99 20.09
CA TYR A 362 17.44 7.60 20.00
C TYR A 362 18.93 7.51 20.31
N ARG A 363 19.31 6.43 20.97
CA ARG A 363 20.68 6.05 21.27
C ARG A 363 20.92 4.63 20.81
N ASP A 364 21.81 4.45 19.84
CA ASP A 364 22.11 3.15 19.23
C ASP A 364 20.83 2.39 18.81
N GLY A 365 19.87 3.11 18.22
CA GLY A 365 18.61 2.55 17.73
C GLY A 365 17.52 2.37 18.79
N LYS A 366 17.77 2.77 20.04
CA LYS A 366 16.80 2.65 21.15
C LYS A 366 16.31 4.02 21.58
N LEU A 367 15.00 4.17 21.72
CA LEU A 367 14.40 5.37 22.29
C LEU A 367 14.87 5.54 23.74
N VAL A 368 15.55 6.65 24.04
CA VAL A 368 16.05 6.97 25.40
C VAL A 368 15.38 8.18 26.02
N ALA A 369 14.78 9.05 25.19
CA ALA A 369 13.91 10.11 25.65
C ALA A 369 12.84 10.41 24.60
N ALA A 370 11.63 10.73 25.05
CA ALA A 370 10.51 11.05 24.19
C ALA A 370 9.99 12.47 24.47
N ASN A 371 9.44 13.12 23.45
CA ASN A 371 8.82 14.44 23.54
C ASN A 371 9.73 15.54 24.14
N VAL A 372 11.03 15.50 23.83
CA VAL A 372 12.01 16.48 24.27
C VAL A 372 11.84 17.79 23.47
N PRO A 373 11.89 18.98 24.07
CA PRO A 373 11.90 20.22 23.30
C PRO A 373 13.22 20.40 22.53
N ALA A 374 13.27 21.33 21.59
CA ALA A 374 14.54 21.78 21.03
C ALA A 374 15.45 22.36 22.13
N GLY A 375 16.76 22.29 21.93
CA GLY A 375 17.78 22.70 22.90
C GLY A 375 18.58 21.54 23.46
N ALA A 376 19.19 21.75 24.62
CA ALA A 376 20.11 20.80 25.24
C ALA A 376 19.34 19.68 25.97
N TRP A 377 19.64 18.44 25.61
CA TRP A 377 19.23 17.23 26.32
C TRP A 377 20.46 16.47 26.80
N THR A 378 20.45 15.96 28.03
CA THR A 378 21.62 15.28 28.64
C THR A 378 21.36 13.81 28.87
N ASP A 379 22.18 12.97 28.26
CA ASP A 379 22.29 11.55 28.54
C ASP A 379 23.28 11.30 29.68
N LYS A 380 22.88 10.49 30.66
CA LYS A 380 23.70 10.11 31.82
C LYS A 380 24.50 8.83 31.61
N ASP A 381 24.39 8.20 30.44
CA ASP A 381 25.15 7.00 30.11
C ASP A 381 26.62 7.31 29.81
N LYS A 382 27.50 6.40 30.24
CA LYS A 382 28.95 6.57 30.20
C LYS A 382 29.60 5.90 28.98
N GLY A 383 28.84 5.26 28.10
CA GLY A 383 29.33 4.65 26.86
C GLY A 383 29.68 5.67 25.77
N GLY A 384 30.40 5.24 24.74
CA GLY A 384 30.34 5.93 23.44
C GLY A 384 29.07 5.47 22.74
N ALA A 385 28.29 6.40 22.17
CA ALA A 385 27.00 6.09 21.57
C ALA A 385 26.74 6.94 20.32
N CYS A 386 25.90 6.43 19.44
CA CYS A 386 25.35 7.16 18.31
C CYS A 386 23.96 7.71 18.69
N TYR A 387 23.75 9.01 18.49
CA TYR A 387 22.45 9.66 18.72
C TYR A 387 21.78 9.99 17.39
N ALA A 388 20.46 9.83 17.34
CA ALA A 388 19.61 10.13 16.20
C ALA A 388 18.30 10.82 16.62
#